data_AF-A0A314Z0M3-F1
#
_entry.id   AF-A0A314Z0M3-F1
#
_cell.length_a   1.000
_cell.length_b   1.000
_cell.length_c   1.000
_cell.angle_alpha   90.00
_cell.angle_beta   90.00
_cell.angle_gamma   90.00
#
_symmetry.space_group_name_H-M   'P 1'
#
loop_
_entity.id
_entity.type
_entity.pdbx_description
1 polymer ?
#
loop_
_entity_poly.entity_id
_entity_poly.type
_entity_poly.pdbx_seq_one_letter_code
_entity_poly.pdbx_strand_id
1 'polypeptide(L)'
;MGGFVCIRSYDPLDLIPLIFPDGKELFFVLATPEYEAPTKKMRAALPAEVGMAHHVWNSSQAGALVAAVLQGDLPGLGRALSSDKIVEPRRAPLIPGMDAVKKAAIEAGAFGCTISGAGPPRWQ
;
A
#
# COMPACT_ATOMS: atom_id res chain seq x y z
N MET A 1 15.53 8.13 7.59
CA MET A 1 14.77 8.82 6.52
C MET A 1 13.32 8.88 6.97
N GLY A 2 12.69 10.06 6.91
CA GLY A 2 11.25 10.24 7.21
C GLY A 2 10.48 10.61 5.95
N GLY A 3 9.15 10.45 5.96
CA GLY A 3 8.28 10.76 4.83
C GLY A 3 8.21 9.64 3.79
N PHE A 4 7.92 10.01 2.54
CA PHE A 4 7.80 9.06 1.42
C PHE A 4 9.16 8.77 0.79
N VAL A 5 9.42 7.49 0.50
CA VAL A 5 10.66 7.04 -0.12
C VAL A 5 10.35 6.04 -1.22
N CYS A 6 10.91 6.25 -2.41
CA CYS A 6 10.88 5.31 -3.52
C CYS A 6 12.20 4.55 -3.58
N ILE A 7 12.14 3.22 -3.65
CA ILE A 7 13.31 2.37 -3.84
C ILE A 7 13.47 2.13 -5.34
N ARG A 8 14.47 2.74 -5.97
CA ARG A 8 14.73 2.55 -7.41
C ARG A 8 15.50 1.26 -7.67
N SER A 9 16.45 0.93 -6.79
CA SER A 9 17.29 -0.27 -6.92
C SER A 9 17.65 -0.80 -5.53
N TYR A 10 17.81 -2.12 -5.43
CA TYR A 10 18.32 -2.79 -4.22
C TYR A 10 19.82 -3.08 -4.32
N ASP A 11 20.37 -3.21 -5.53
CA ASP A 11 21.78 -3.49 -5.77
C ASP A 11 22.31 -2.74 -7.02
N PRO A 12 23.08 -1.64 -6.86
CA PRO A 12 23.34 -0.97 -5.59
C PRO A 12 22.05 -0.39 -5.00
N LEU A 13 21.98 -0.28 -3.68
CA LEU A 13 20.85 0.34 -3.00
C LEU A 13 20.72 1.80 -3.41
N ASP A 14 19.58 2.16 -4.01
CA ASP A 14 19.28 3.52 -4.41
C ASP A 14 17.88 3.93 -3.95
N LEU A 15 17.84 4.99 -3.14
CA LEU A 15 16.66 5.50 -2.45
C LEU A 15 16.41 6.94 -2.88
N ILE A 16 15.20 7.19 -3.37
CA ILE A 16 14.76 8.51 -3.82
C ILE A 16 13.72 9.04 -2.82
N PRO A 17 14.05 10.05 -2.00
CA PRO A 17 13.06 10.70 -1.15
C PRO A 17 12.05 11.45 -2.01
N LEU A 18 10.75 11.32 -1.68
CA LEU A 18 9.67 12.06 -2.32
C LEU A 18 9.20 13.15 -1.36
N ILE A 19 9.31 14.40 -1.79
CA ILE A 19 8.92 15.56 -0.98
C ILE A 19 7.42 15.78 -1.16
N PHE A 20 6.66 15.62 -0.09
CA PHE A 20 5.25 15.98 -0.05
C PHE A 20 5.12 17.49 0.11
N PRO A 21 4.21 18.18 -0.62
CA PRO A 21 4.12 19.64 -0.58
C PRO A 21 3.83 20.20 0.82
N ASP A 22 4.53 21.27 1.17
CA ASP A 22 4.28 22.04 2.39
C ASP A 22 2.86 22.63 2.39
N GLY A 23 2.27 22.77 3.58
CA GLY A 23 0.91 23.31 3.75
C GLY A 23 -0.21 22.33 3.41
N LYS A 24 0.11 21.08 3.08
CA LYS A 24 -0.86 19.98 2.99
C LYS A 24 -0.64 19.00 4.14
N GLU A 25 -1.74 18.52 4.71
CA GLU A 25 -1.72 17.53 5.77
C GLU A 25 -2.18 16.17 5.23
N LEU A 26 -1.47 15.12 5.63
CA LEU A 26 -1.82 13.74 5.33
C LEU A 26 -1.71 12.93 6.62
N PHE A 27 -2.79 12.24 6.95
CA PHE A 27 -2.86 11.37 8.11
C PHE A 27 -2.98 9.91 7.68
N PHE A 28 -2.24 9.04 8.37
CA PHE A 28 -2.38 7.60 8.23
C PHE A 28 -3.01 7.04 9.49
N VAL A 29 -4.10 6.29 9.32
CA VAL A 29 -4.74 5.55 10.41
C VAL A 29 -4.29 4.09 10.31
N LEU A 30 -3.66 3.59 11.36
CA LEU A 30 -3.24 2.20 11.44
C LEU A 30 -4.23 1.40 12.29
N ALA A 31 -4.87 0.41 11.68
CA ALA A 31 -5.68 -0.58 12.40
C ALA A 31 -4.87 -1.86 12.58
N THR A 32 -4.62 -2.25 13.83
CA THR A 32 -3.90 -3.49 14.16
C THR A 32 -4.89 -4.49 14.77
N PRO A 33 -5.24 -5.58 14.06
CA PRO A 33 -6.12 -6.60 14.63
C PRO A 33 -5.38 -7.40 15.71
N GLU A 34 -6.12 -7.95 16.68
CA GLU A 34 -5.62 -8.99 17.61
C GLU A 34 -5.50 -10.35 16.88
N TYR A 35 -4.89 -10.34 15.70
CA TYR A 35 -4.67 -11.50 14.86
C TYR A 35 -3.27 -11.41 14.26
N GLU A 36 -2.43 -12.40 14.57
CA GLU A 36 -1.09 -12.47 14.03
C GLU A 36 -1.12 -13.24 12.70
N ALA A 37 -1.14 -12.49 11.61
CA ALA A 37 -1.02 -13.07 10.27
C ALA A 37 0.39 -13.64 10.10
N PRO A 38 0.57 -14.96 9.90
CA PRO A 38 1.91 -15.54 9.79
C PRO A 38 2.57 -15.00 8.53
N THR A 39 3.68 -14.25 8.68
CA THR A 39 4.38 -13.60 7.55
C THR A 39 4.77 -14.60 6.45
N LYS A 40 5.05 -15.86 6.85
CA LYS A 40 5.32 -16.97 5.93
C LYS A 40 4.10 -17.30 5.05
N LYS A 41 2.88 -17.33 5.60
CA LYS A 41 1.65 -17.56 4.83
C LYS A 41 1.35 -16.39 3.90
N MET A 42 1.56 -15.15 4.36
CA MET A 42 1.34 -13.94 3.57
C MET A 42 2.31 -13.80 2.38
N ARG A 43 3.53 -14.34 2.51
CA ARG A 43 4.50 -14.44 1.41
C ARG A 43 4.16 -15.61 0.48
N ALA A 44 3.82 -16.77 1.03
CA ALA A 44 3.47 -17.96 0.24
C ALA A 44 2.16 -17.83 -0.57
N ALA A 45 1.28 -16.92 -0.17
CA ALA A 45 0.03 -16.65 -0.89
C ALA A 45 0.22 -15.88 -2.21
N LEU A 46 1.41 -15.30 -2.43
CA LEU A 46 1.69 -14.55 -3.65
C LEU A 46 1.95 -15.50 -4.82
N PRO A 47 1.43 -15.18 -6.02
CA PRO A 47 1.67 -16.01 -7.19
C PRO A 47 3.14 -15.92 -7.60
N ALA A 48 3.68 -17.01 -8.16
CA ALA A 48 5.02 -17.02 -8.75
C ALA A 48 5.08 -16.19 -10.04
N GLU A 49 3.95 -16.04 -10.74
CA GLU A 49 3.83 -15.35 -12.01
C GLU A 49 2.67 -14.36 -11.99
N VAL A 50 2.82 -13.25 -12.72
CA VAL A 50 1.78 -12.24 -12.90
C VAL A 50 1.50 -12.04 -14.38
N GLY A 51 0.22 -11.95 -14.74
CA GLY A 51 -0.16 -11.63 -16.11
C GLY A 51 0.26 -10.21 -16.50
N MET A 52 0.62 -10.02 -17.76
CA MET A 52 1.08 -8.71 -18.28
C MET A 52 0.07 -7.59 -18.01
N ALA A 53 -1.24 -7.86 -18.13
CA ALA A 53 -2.28 -6.87 -17.85
C ALA A 53 -2.27 -6.37 -16.40
N HIS A 54 -2.07 -7.26 -15.43
CA HIS A 54 -1.92 -6.87 -14.02
C HIS A 54 -0.60 -6.17 -13.77
N HIS A 55 0.49 -6.60 -14.41
CA HIS A 55 1.78 -5.94 -14.31
C HIS A 55 1.72 -4.49 -14.81
N VAL A 56 1.19 -4.26 -16.01
CA VAL A 56 1.02 -2.92 -16.59
C VAL A 56 0.15 -2.04 -15.70
N TRP A 57 -0.98 -2.58 -15.21
CA TRP A 57 -1.86 -1.87 -14.28
C TRP A 57 -1.15 -1.45 -12.99
N ASN A 58 -0.48 -2.39 -12.31
CA ASN A 58 0.20 -2.07 -11.05
C ASN A 58 1.36 -1.09 -11.25
N SER A 59 2.10 -1.21 -12.35
CA SER A 59 3.15 -0.27 -12.71
C SER A 59 2.60 1.14 -12.97
N SER A 60 1.44 1.27 -13.63
CA SER A 60 0.80 2.58 -13.82
C SER A 60 0.32 3.18 -12.51
N GLN A 61 -0.27 2.37 -11.62
CA GLN A 61 -0.73 2.83 -10.30
C GLN A 61 0.45 3.22 -9.39
N ALA A 62 1.59 2.53 -9.49
CA ALA A 62 2.81 2.93 -8.77
C ALA A 62 3.32 4.30 -9.23
N GLY A 63 3.36 4.55 -10.54
CA GLY A 63 3.69 5.87 -11.09
C GLY A 63 2.69 6.96 -10.67
N ALA A 64 1.39 6.64 -10.68
CA ALA A 64 0.34 7.54 -10.22
C ALA A 64 0.47 7.87 -8.72
N LEU A 65 0.87 6.90 -7.90
CA LEU A 65 1.11 7.11 -6.46
C LEU A 65 2.26 8.10 -6.24
N VAL A 66 3.37 7.94 -6.95
CA VAL A 66 4.51 8.87 -6.89
C VAL A 66 4.08 10.27 -7.31
N ALA A 67 3.36 10.40 -8.43
CA ALA A 67 2.86 11.68 -8.91
C ALA A 67 1.90 12.33 -7.89
N ALA A 68 1.00 11.56 -7.29
CA ALA A 68 0.05 12.05 -6.31
C ALA A 68 0.74 12.52 -5.02
N VAL A 69 1.79 11.84 -4.57
CA VAL A 69 2.62 12.29 -3.44
C VAL A 69 3.27 13.64 -3.75
N LEU A 70 3.94 13.76 -4.90
CA LEU A 70 4.66 14.99 -5.29
C LEU A 70 3.73 16.18 -5.53
N GLN A 71 2.48 15.94 -5.96
CA GLN A 71 1.47 16.97 -6.18
C GLN A 71 0.61 17.23 -4.92
N GLY A 72 0.72 16.38 -3.91
CA GLY A 72 -0.17 16.35 -2.75
C GLY A 72 -1.65 16.14 -3.12
N ASP A 73 -1.92 15.32 -4.14
CA ASP A 73 -3.28 14.90 -4.53
C ASP A 73 -3.73 13.75 -3.62
N LEU A 74 -4.39 14.08 -2.51
CA LEU A 74 -4.86 13.08 -1.52
C LEU A 74 -5.87 12.09 -2.13
N PRO A 75 -6.89 12.52 -2.89
CA PRO A 75 -7.76 11.60 -3.61
C PRO A 75 -7.00 10.69 -4.60
N GLY A 76 -6.05 11.23 -5.35
CA GLY A 76 -5.20 10.45 -6.27
C GLY A 76 -4.36 9.42 -5.55
N LEU A 77 -3.74 9.80 -4.44
CA LEU A 77 -2.93 8.94 -3.59
C LEU A 77 -3.77 7.76 -3.08
N GLY A 78 -4.95 8.05 -2.52
CA GLY A 78 -5.85 7.03 -2.00
C GLY A 78 -6.38 6.06 -3.05
N ARG A 79 -6.74 6.57 -4.25
CA ARG A 79 -7.13 5.74 -5.40
C ARG A 79 -5.98 4.82 -5.85
N ALA A 80 -4.79 5.38 -6.05
CA ALA A 80 -3.62 4.61 -6.51
C ALA A 80 -3.25 3.51 -5.50
N LEU A 81 -3.24 3.87 -4.22
CA LEU A 81 -2.95 2.97 -3.11
C LEU A 81 -3.96 1.81 -2.98
N SER A 82 -5.23 2.07 -3.26
CA SER A 82 -6.31 1.05 -3.13
C SER A 82 -6.50 0.18 -4.38
N SER A 83 -5.67 0.35 -5.41
CA SER A 83 -5.84 -0.24 -6.74
C SER A 83 -4.95 -1.45 -7.03
N ASP A 84 -4.28 -2.02 -6.03
CA ASP A 84 -3.42 -3.19 -6.22
C ASP A 84 -4.22 -4.43 -6.69
N LYS A 85 -3.79 -5.04 -7.80
CA LYS A 85 -4.40 -6.25 -8.36
C LYS A 85 -3.53 -7.51 -8.18
N ILE A 86 -2.34 -7.38 -7.59
CA ILE A 86 -1.37 -8.47 -7.47
C ILE A 86 -1.29 -9.00 -6.04
N VAL A 87 -1.04 -8.14 -5.06
CA VAL A 87 -0.69 -8.55 -3.69
C VAL A 87 -1.90 -8.55 -2.78
N GLU A 88 -2.63 -7.45 -2.71
CA GLU A 88 -3.79 -7.24 -1.83
C GLU A 88 -4.89 -8.29 -2.05
N PRO A 89 -5.30 -8.64 -3.29
CA PRO A 89 -6.35 -9.66 -3.48
C PRO A 89 -5.98 -11.05 -2.96
N ARG A 90 -4.67 -11.33 -2.81
CA ARG A 90 -4.16 -12.61 -2.28
C ARG A 90 -4.00 -12.59 -0.76
N ARG A 91 -3.74 -11.41 -0.19
CA ARG A 91 -3.51 -11.23 1.24
C ARG A 91 -4.78 -10.85 2.01
N ALA A 92 -5.70 -10.11 1.41
CA ALA A 92 -6.93 -9.66 2.07
C ALA A 92 -7.77 -10.82 2.63
N PRO A 93 -7.95 -11.97 1.94
CA PRO A 93 -8.69 -13.10 2.49
C PRO A 93 -8.03 -13.75 3.72
N LEU A 94 -6.74 -13.51 3.94
CA LEU A 94 -6.00 -14.03 5.10
C LEU A 94 -6.11 -13.12 6.33
N ILE A 95 -6.67 -11.92 6.17
CA ILE A 95 -6.87 -10.96 7.25
C ILE A 95 -8.36 -10.94 7.60
N PRO A 96 -8.76 -11.45 8.77
CA PRO A 96 -10.16 -11.45 9.19
C PRO A 96 -10.75 -10.04 9.18
N GLY A 97 -11.87 -9.86 8.47
CA GLY A 97 -12.59 -8.59 8.43
C GLY A 97 -11.97 -7.50 7.53
N MET A 98 -10.95 -7.80 6.73
CA MET A 98 -10.27 -6.81 5.88
C MET A 98 -11.23 -6.03 4.97
N ASP A 99 -12.15 -6.72 4.29
CA ASP A 99 -13.11 -6.07 3.39
C ASP A 99 -14.07 -5.15 4.15
N ALA A 100 -14.49 -5.56 5.35
CA ALA A 100 -15.35 -4.74 6.21
C ALA A 100 -14.62 -3.49 6.70
N VAL A 101 -13.36 -3.62 7.10
CA VAL A 101 -12.51 -2.49 7.50
C VAL A 101 -12.28 -1.54 6.33
N LYS A 102 -11.97 -2.06 5.14
CA LYS A 102 -11.77 -1.24 3.94
C LYS A 102 -13.04 -0.45 3.60
N LYS A 103 -14.20 -1.11 3.64
CA LYS A 103 -15.49 -0.45 3.41
C LYS A 103 -15.76 0.63 4.45
N ALA A 104 -15.62 0.32 5.74
CA ALA A 104 -15.85 1.27 6.83
C ALA A 104 -14.91 2.48 6.76
N ALA A 105 -13.64 2.27 6.37
CA ALA A 105 -12.67 3.35 6.21
C ALA A 105 -13.09 4.33 5.09
N ILE A 106 -13.52 3.81 3.94
CA ILE A 106 -14.01 4.65 2.84
C ILE A 106 -15.30 5.37 3.23
N GLU A 107 -16.24 4.69 3.89
CA GLU A 107 -17.49 5.30 4.40
C GLU A 107 -17.23 6.40 5.43
N ALA A 108 -16.15 6.28 6.23
CA ALA A 108 -15.70 7.29 7.17
C ALA A 108 -14.96 8.48 6.50
N GLY A 109 -14.78 8.46 5.17
CA GLY A 109 -14.15 9.55 4.41
C GLY A 109 -12.66 9.36 4.14
N ALA A 110 -12.10 8.16 4.34
CA ALA A 110 -10.72 7.90 3.93
C ALA A 110 -10.56 7.97 2.41
N PHE A 111 -9.48 8.59 1.93
CA PHE A 111 -9.17 8.63 0.50
C PHE A 111 -8.81 7.25 -0.07
N GLY A 112 -8.30 6.35 0.77
CA GLY A 112 -7.91 5.00 0.40
C GLY A 112 -7.62 4.15 1.62
N CYS A 113 -7.59 2.84 1.41
CA CYS A 113 -7.26 1.86 2.45
C CYS A 113 -6.58 0.66 1.79
N THR A 114 -5.43 0.27 2.34
CA THR A 114 -4.65 -0.88 1.89
C THR A 114 -4.06 -1.63 3.07
N ILE A 115 -3.50 -2.80 2.79
CA ILE A 115 -2.73 -3.59 3.76
C ILE A 115 -1.36 -2.92 3.97
N SER A 116 -1.03 -2.57 5.21
CA SER A 116 0.32 -2.12 5.54
C SER A 116 1.30 -3.31 5.52
N GLY A 117 2.21 -3.33 4.54
CA GLY A 117 3.26 -4.34 4.42
C GLY A 117 2.76 -5.77 4.18
N ALA A 118 3.44 -6.76 4.78
CA ALA A 118 3.07 -8.18 4.71
C ALA A 118 2.10 -8.62 5.82
N GLY A 119 1.33 -7.68 6.39
CA GLY A 119 0.78 -7.81 7.74
C GLY A 119 1.85 -7.41 8.77
N PRO A 120 1.47 -7.01 9.99
CA PRO A 120 2.41 -6.44 10.95
C PRO A 120 3.44 -7.51 11.36
N PRO A 121 4.74 -7.33 11.07
CA PRO A 121 5.75 -7.89 11.95
C PRO A 121 5.71 -7.04 13.22
N ARG A 122 5.60 -7.66 14.40
CA ARG A 122 5.81 -6.94 15.65
C ARG A 122 7.08 -6.10 15.54
N TRP A 123 6.98 -4.81 15.83
CA TRP A 123 8.11 -4.05 16.35
C TRP A 123 8.36 -4.60 17.76
N GLN A 124 9.15 -5.67 17.84
CA GLN A 124 9.85 -6.05 19.06
C GLN A 124 11.33 -5.81 18.82
#